data_AF-A0A4Q2Y3G8-F1
#
_entry.id   AF-A0A4Q2Y3G8-F1
#
_cell.length_a   1.000
_cell.length_b   1.000
_cell.length_c   1.000
_cell.angle_alpha   90.00
_cell.angle_beta   90.00
_cell.angle_gamma   90.00
#
_symmetry.space_group_name_H-M   'P 1'
#
loop_
_entity.id
_entity.type
_entity.pdbx_description
1 polymer ?
#
loop_
_entity_poly.entity_id
_entity_poly.type
_entity_poly.pdbx_seq_one_letter_code
_entity_poly.pdbx_strand_id
1 'polypeptide(L)' 'MSFRMLLPVITLLVAALPATAEKFRFERPLMGTRFMVVCHGDDRDRATKAADVAFRAAEEVNATASDYLP' A
#
# COMPACT_ATOMS: atom_id res chain seq x y z
N MET A 1 -38.60 3.69 26.29
CA MET A 1 -38.01 3.11 25.06
C MET A 1 -36.67 2.48 25.44
N SER A 2 -36.56 1.15 25.31
CA SER A 2 -35.53 0.33 25.96
C SER A 2 -34.11 0.61 25.44
N PHE A 3 -33.33 1.37 26.22
CA PHE A 3 -31.91 1.66 25.99
C PHE A 3 -31.05 0.39 25.82
N ARG A 4 -31.50 -0.76 26.37
CA ARG A 4 -30.86 -2.08 26.26
C ARG A 4 -30.84 -2.66 24.85
N MET A 5 -31.67 -2.17 23.92
CA MET A 5 -31.74 -2.67 22.54
C MET A 5 -30.87 -1.86 21.56
N LEU A 6 -30.39 -0.68 21.96
CA LEU A 6 -29.50 0.18 21.16
C LEU A 6 -28.05 -0.34 21.14
N LEU A 7 -27.61 -0.97 22.24
CA LEU A 7 -26.25 -1.46 22.40
C LEU A 7 -25.80 -2.47 21.31
N PRO A 8 -26.58 -3.54 20.98
CA PRO A 8 -26.17 -4.49 19.94
C PRO A 8 -26.22 -3.92 18.52
N VAL A 9 -27.11 -2.95 18.27
CA VAL A 9 -27.23 -2.27 16.97
C VAL A 9 -25.99 -1.41 16.70
N ILE A 10 -25.49 -0.73 17.73
CA ILE A 10 -24.26 0.07 17.63
C ILE A 10 -23.03 -0.82 17.43
N THR A 11 -22.97 -2.00 18.08
CA THR A 11 -21.84 -2.92 17.89
C THR A 11 -21.81 -3.51 16.48
N LEU A 12 -22.98 -3.83 15.91
CA LEU A 12 -23.08 -4.33 14.53
C LEU A 12 -22.71 -3.26 13.50
N LEU A 13 -23.06 -1.99 13.76
CA LEU A 13 -22.74 -0.88 12.85
C LEU A 13 -21.23 -0.57 12.81
N VAL A 14 -20.51 -0.76 13.91
CA VAL A 14 -19.06 -0.54 13.99
C VAL A 14 -18.27 -1.61 13.23
N ALA A 15 -18.75 -2.87 13.18
CA ALA A 15 -18.11 -3.93 12.41
C ALA A 15 -18.26 -3.78 10.89
N ALA A 16 -19.18 -2.94 10.43
CA ALA A 16 -19.44 -2.68 9.01
C ALA A 16 -18.68 -1.46 8.46
N LEU A 17 -17.86 -0.79 9.27
CA LEU A 17 -16.98 0.27 8.77
C LEU A 17 -15.94 -0.36 7.83
N PRO A 18 -15.82 0.12 6.58
CA PRO A 18 -14.76 -0.36 5.70
C PRO A 18 -13.42 -0.10 6.39
N ALA A 19 -12.55 -1.10 6.41
CA ALA A 19 -11.19 -0.92 6.89
C ALA A 19 -10.59 0.28 6.14
N THR A 20 -10.17 1.30 6.89
CA THR A 20 -9.50 2.46 6.31
C THR A 20 -8.33 1.97 5.48
N ALA A 21 -8.23 2.45 4.23
CA ALA A 21 -7.09 2.12 3.37
C ALA A 21 -5.80 2.52 4.09
N GLU A 22 -5.01 1.51 4.47
CA GLU A 22 -3.69 1.67 5.06
C GLU A 22 -2.72 2.21 4.00
N LYS A 23 -1.72 2.96 4.46
CA LYS A 23 -0.65 3.50 3.63
C LYS A 23 0.62 2.67 3.83
N PHE A 24 0.93 1.81 2.88
CA PHE A 24 2.17 1.03 2.85
C PHE A 24 3.26 1.80 2.11
N ARG A 25 4.45 1.88 2.69
CA ARG A 25 5.63 2.54 2.10
C ARG A 25 6.75 1.53 1.91
N PHE A 26 7.31 1.50 0.72
CA PHE A 26 8.44 0.66 0.36
C PHE A 26 9.52 1.55 -0.25
N GLU A 27 10.77 1.37 0.17
CA GLU A 27 11.89 2.18 -0.32
C GLU A 27 13.12 1.33 -0.58
N ARG A 28 13.86 1.67 -1.63
CA ARG A 28 15.20 1.14 -1.89
C ARG A 28 16.02 2.12 -2.72
N PRO A 29 17.37 2.03 -2.69
CA PRO A 29 18.22 2.77 -3.62
C PRO A 29 17.97 2.31 -5.07
N LEU A 30 17.84 3.26 -6.01
CA LEU A 30 17.73 2.99 -7.44
C LEU A 30 18.17 4.23 -8.24
N MET A 31 18.86 4.06 -9.37
CA MET A 31 19.30 5.18 -10.24
C MET A 31 20.07 6.28 -9.47
N GLY A 32 20.90 5.90 -8.49
CA GLY A 32 21.69 6.85 -7.70
C GLY A 32 20.90 7.70 -6.69
N THR A 33 19.61 7.40 -6.47
CA THR A 33 18.75 8.11 -5.52
C THR A 33 17.89 7.16 -4.67
N ARG A 34 17.18 7.70 -3.68
CA ARG A 34 16.17 6.94 -2.92
C ARG A 34 14.87 6.89 -3.71
N PHE A 35 14.45 5.69 -4.11
CA PHE A 35 13.18 5.47 -4.79
C PHE A 35 12.16 4.91 -3.81
N MET A 36 10.97 5.52 -3.77
CA MET A 36 9.89 5.15 -2.86
C MET A 36 8.61 4.83 -3.62
N VAL A 37 7.99 3.69 -3.30
CA VAL A 37 6.66 3.30 -3.73
C VAL A 37 5.71 3.40 -2.56
N VAL A 38 4.56 4.02 -2.78
CA VAL A 38 3.51 4.20 -1.77
C VAL A 38 2.23 3.57 -2.28
N CYS A 39 1.72 2.58 -1.56
CA CYS A 39 0.47 1.90 -1.87
C CYS A 39 -0.60 2.26 -0.83
N HIS A 40 -1.80 2.57 -1.29
CA HIS A 40 -2.98 2.75 -0.44
C HIS A 40 -3.88 1.52 -0.63
N GLY A 41 -4.17 0.79 0.45
CA GLY A 41 -4.97 -0.44 0.38
C GLY A 41 -5.17 -1.08 1.74
N ASP A 42 -5.88 -2.20 1.78
CA ASP A 42 -6.24 -2.94 2.99
C ASP A 42 -5.41 -4.23 3.20
N ASP A 43 -4.59 -4.61 2.22
CA ASP A 43 -3.79 -5.84 2.22
C ASP A 43 -2.30 -5.54 1.98
N ARG A 44 -1.49 -5.83 2.99
CA ARG A 44 -0.03 -5.64 2.96
C ARG A 44 0.66 -6.53 1.95
N ASP A 45 0.26 -7.79 1.81
CA ASP A 45 0.89 -8.74 0.90
C ASP A 45 0.62 -8.34 -0.55
N ARG A 46 -0.60 -7.88 -0.83
CA ARG A 46 -0.95 -7.30 -2.12
C ARG A 46 -0.16 -6.03 -2.40
N ALA A 47 -0.01 -5.15 -1.41
CA ALA A 47 0.80 -3.94 -1.53
C ALA A 47 2.28 -4.24 -1.78
N THR A 48 2.86 -5.25 -1.11
CA THR A 48 4.23 -5.71 -1.34
C THR A 48 4.42 -6.19 -2.77
N LYS A 49 3.52 -7.05 -3.28
CA LYS A 49 3.58 -7.52 -4.67
C LYS A 49 3.48 -6.38 -5.68
N ALA A 50 2.60 -5.40 -5.42
CA ALA A 50 2.48 -4.22 -6.27
C ALA A 50 3.77 -3.37 -6.25
N ALA A 51 4.39 -3.20 -5.09
CA ALA A 51 5.66 -2.49 -4.97
C ALA A 51 6.79 -3.20 -5.70
N ASP A 52 6.88 -4.53 -5.61
CA ASP A 52 7.87 -5.33 -6.34
C ASP A 52 7.74 -5.17 -7.86
N VAL A 53 6.50 -5.16 -8.38
CA VAL A 53 6.24 -4.89 -9.81
C VAL A 53 6.69 -3.47 -10.19
N ALA A 54 6.36 -2.46 -9.39
CA ALA A 54 6.77 -1.08 -9.65
C ALA A 54 8.30 -0.93 -9.64
N PHE A 55 8.97 -1.58 -8.70
CA PHE A 55 10.43 -1.58 -8.64
C PHE A 55 11.06 -2.29 -9.84
N ARG A 56 10.51 -3.42 -10.30
CA ARG A 56 10.99 -4.11 -11.51
C ARG A 56 10.87 -3.22 -12.74
N ALA A 57 9.74 -2.54 -12.92
CA ALA A 57 9.57 -1.59 -14.01
C ALA A 57 10.60 -0.44 -13.93
N ALA A 58 10.89 0.05 -12.73
CA ALA A 58 11.91 1.09 -12.55
C ALA A 58 13.34 0.60 -12.86
N GLU A 59 13.65 -0.69 -12.62
CA GLU A 59 14.91 -1.29 -13.06
C GLU A 59 14.99 -1.40 -14.59
N GLU A 60 13.89 -1.74 -15.26
CA GLU A 60 13.84 -1.78 -16.74
C GLU A 60 14.09 -0.38 -17.34
N VAL A 61 13.52 0.66 -16.72
CA VAL A 61 13.82 2.06 -17.07
C VAL A 61 15.30 2.38 -16.85
N ASN A 62 15.85 2.03 -15.68
CA ASN A 62 17.27 2.24 -15.37
C ASN A 62 18.18 1.55 -16.41
N ALA A 63 17.89 0.29 -16.75
CA ALA A 63 18.64 -0.47 -17.74
C ALA A 63 18.62 0.15 -19.15
N THR A 64 17.53 0.84 -19.50
CA THR A 64 17.38 1.45 -20.84
C THR A 64 17.93 2.87 -20.91
N ALA A 65 17.82 3.64 -19.82
CA ALA A 65 18.05 5.08 -19.83
C ALA A 65 19.31 5.53 -19.08
N SER A 66 20.02 4.62 -18.41
CA SER A 66 21.21 4.98 -17.63
C SER A 66 22.45 5.10 -18.52
N ASP A 67 23.11 6.25 -18.46
CA ASP A 67 24.44 6.46 -19.06
C ASP A 67 25.58 5.78 -18.27
N TYR A 68 25.26 5.18 -17.11
CA TYR A 68 26.23 4.53 -16.22
C TYR A 68 26.25 3.00 -16.34
N LEU A 69 25.24 2.41 -16.96
CA LEU A 69 25.17 0.97 -17.16
C LEU A 69 25.82 0.61 -18.52
N PRO A 70 26.59 -0.50 -18.58
CA PRO A 70 27.27 -0.94 -19.81
C PRO A 70 26.31 -1.50 -20.86
#